data_AF-A0A2L2N5A3-F1
#
_entry.id   AF-A0A2L2N5A3-F1
#
_cell.length_a   1.000
_cell.length_b   1.000
_cell.length_c   1.000
_cell.angle_alpha   90.00
_cell.angle_beta   90.00
_cell.angle_gamma   90.00
#
_symmetry.space_group_name_H-M   'P 1'
#
loop_
_entity.id
_entity.type
_entity.pdbx_description
1 polymer ?
#
loop_
_entity_poly.entity_id
_entity_poly.type
_entity_poly.pdbx_seq_one_letter_code
_entity_poly.pdbx_strand_id
1 'polypeptide(L)'
;MSQIEIAEIIEQIKQEIEVDTNGQAKASLRATARLAGVSAVAILKTLDSVNLEPSKLAQILMESGFEAVNLTEWRTIGIPDMAIAIILEYYAYEAGRYCTKQARLVCRSFNTIGIRAWIQDKLGWTKPVTDNKTGMTQIQLLAALAKHLAEQEQHLLQQQQQQTEILHRLKAVEVEQDRVNTPCGHKYSVVGFANLQGLEISVKEAGTKGRKASALCRKQGIEIERIHDPRFGKVGLYPESVLIEVFSTGQN
;
A
#
# COMPACT_ATOMS: atom_id res chain seq x y z
N MET A 1 -25.65 29.51 35.63
CA MET A 1 -24.85 28.83 34.62
C MET A 1 -25.76 28.46 33.47
N SER A 2 -25.44 28.92 32.26
CA SER A 2 -26.23 28.76 31.04
C SER A 2 -25.71 27.59 30.18
N GLN A 3 -26.47 27.17 29.17
CA GLN A 3 -25.98 26.15 28.22
C GLN A 3 -24.77 26.62 27.39
N ILE A 4 -24.62 27.94 27.20
CA ILE A 4 -23.51 28.55 26.47
C ILE A 4 -22.20 28.32 27.22
N GLU A 5 -22.20 28.53 28.55
CA GLU A 5 -21.01 28.32 29.39
C GLU A 5 -20.58 26.85 29.44
N ILE A 6 -21.51 25.90 29.29
CA ILE A 6 -21.14 24.47 29.17
C ILE A 6 -20.46 24.17 27.84
N ALA A 7 -20.95 24.74 26.74
CA ALA A 7 -20.34 24.53 25.43
C ALA A 7 -18.88 25.01 25.43
N GLU A 8 -18.60 26.13 26.09
CA GLU A 8 -17.24 26.65 26.28
C GLU A 8 -16.37 25.71 27.12
N ILE A 9 -16.90 25.17 28.23
CA ILE A 9 -16.18 24.17 29.05
C ILE A 9 -15.86 22.93 28.22
N ILE A 10 -16.82 22.44 27.42
CA ILE A 10 -16.64 21.27 26.55
C ILE A 10 -15.52 21.52 25.53
N GLU A 11 -15.49 22.70 24.91
CA GLU A 11 -14.42 23.02 23.95
C GLU A 11 -13.05 23.13 24.62
N GLN A 12 -12.98 23.68 25.84
CA GLN A 12 -11.74 23.79 26.61
C GLN A 12 -11.16 22.44 27.04
N ILE A 13 -12.00 21.43 27.26
CA ILE A 13 -11.53 20.10 27.70
C ILE A 13 -11.19 19.17 26.54
N LYS A 14 -11.47 19.58 25.29
CA LYS A 14 -11.34 18.72 24.10
C LYS A 14 -9.96 18.11 23.92
N GLN A 15 -8.90 18.87 24.22
CA GLN A 15 -7.50 18.40 24.14
C GLN A 15 -7.10 17.49 25.30
N GLU A 16 -7.96 17.35 26.32
CA GLU A 16 -7.76 16.49 27.48
C GLU A 16 -8.62 15.21 27.44
N ILE A 17 -9.24 14.93 26.28
CA ILE A 17 -10.03 13.72 26.02
C ILE A 17 -9.29 12.88 24.98
N GLU A 18 -9.07 11.62 25.30
CA GLU A 18 -8.50 10.62 24.40
C GLU A 18 -9.57 9.56 24.11
N VAL A 19 -9.59 9.04 22.88
CA VAL A 19 -10.47 7.94 22.46
C VAL A 19 -9.59 6.83 21.91
N ASP A 20 -9.81 5.61 22.39
CA ASP A 20 -9.07 4.44 21.94
C ASP A 20 -9.63 3.85 20.64
N THR A 21 -8.98 2.79 20.13
CA THR A 21 -9.42 2.10 18.90
C THR A 21 -10.76 1.39 19.03
N ASN A 22 -11.23 1.15 20.25
CA ASN A 22 -12.51 0.52 20.54
C ASN A 22 -13.63 1.54 20.70
N GLY A 23 -13.31 2.84 20.59
CA GLY A 23 -14.26 3.93 20.79
C GLY A 23 -14.51 4.26 22.27
N GLN A 24 -13.72 3.71 23.20
CA GLN A 24 -13.81 4.05 24.62
C GLN A 24 -13.03 5.34 24.87
N ALA A 25 -13.67 6.29 25.54
CA ALA A 25 -13.05 7.57 25.84
C ALA A 25 -12.52 7.61 27.27
N LYS A 26 -11.48 8.41 27.48
CA LYS A 26 -10.97 8.78 28.79
C LYS A 26 -10.67 10.26 28.81
N ALA A 27 -10.91 10.92 29.94
CA ALA A 27 -10.58 12.33 30.13
C ALA A 27 -9.65 12.51 31.32
N SER A 28 -8.89 13.60 31.30
CA SER A 28 -8.06 13.95 32.46
C SER A 28 -8.92 14.15 33.72
N LEU A 29 -8.31 13.95 34.89
CA LEU A 29 -8.94 14.25 36.17
C LEU A 29 -9.36 15.72 36.29
N ARG A 30 -8.58 16.63 35.71
CA ARG A 30 -8.89 18.07 35.70
C ARG A 30 -10.07 18.37 34.79
N ALA A 31 -10.14 17.76 33.62
CA ALA A 31 -11.27 17.89 32.71
C ALA A 31 -12.57 17.42 33.38
N THR A 32 -12.53 16.25 34.03
CA THR A 32 -13.66 15.69 34.77
C THR A 32 -14.10 16.61 35.92
N ALA A 33 -13.14 17.16 36.68
CA ALA A 33 -13.43 18.13 37.73
C ALA A 33 -14.07 19.42 37.20
N ARG A 34 -13.55 19.93 36.07
CA ARG A 34 -14.11 21.10 35.38
C ARG A 34 -15.47 20.84 34.76
N LEU A 35 -15.86 19.61 34.45
CA LEU A 35 -17.23 19.27 34.06
C LEU A 35 -18.16 19.16 35.28
N ALA A 36 -17.70 18.52 36.35
CA ALA A 36 -18.46 18.35 37.58
C ALA A 36 -18.59 19.64 38.41
N GLY A 37 -17.82 20.69 38.11
CA GLY A 37 -17.87 21.97 38.83
C GLY A 37 -17.25 21.88 40.22
N VAL A 38 -16.25 21.02 40.38
CA VAL A 38 -15.55 20.75 41.65
C VAL A 38 -14.04 20.91 41.46
N SER A 39 -13.29 20.94 42.56
CA SER A 39 -11.83 20.95 42.47
C SER A 39 -11.30 19.57 42.07
N ALA A 40 -10.22 19.55 41.28
CA ALA A 40 -9.49 18.33 40.97
C ALA A 40 -9.09 17.56 42.24
N VAL A 41 -8.74 18.28 43.31
CA VAL A 41 -8.39 17.70 44.61
C VAL A 41 -9.56 16.94 45.23
N ALA A 42 -10.81 17.36 45.03
CA ALA A 42 -11.98 16.65 45.57
C ALA A 42 -12.16 15.26 44.92
N ILE A 43 -11.96 15.18 43.60
CA ILE A 43 -11.98 13.90 42.88
C ILE A 43 -10.76 13.07 43.28
N LEU A 44 -9.57 13.66 43.35
CA LEU A 44 -8.36 12.94 43.76
C LEU A 44 -8.50 12.29 45.15
N LYS A 45 -9.00 13.03 46.14
CA LYS A 45 -9.28 12.49 47.48
C LYS A 45 -10.26 11.33 47.46
N THR A 46 -11.23 11.35 46.55
CA THR A 46 -12.16 10.25 46.37
C THR A 46 -11.44 9.00 45.87
N LEU A 47 -10.60 9.13 44.85
CA LEU A 47 -9.83 8.02 44.28
C LEU A 47 -8.81 7.46 45.29
N ASP A 48 -8.17 8.33 46.08
CA ASP A 48 -7.21 7.91 47.10
C ASP A 48 -7.87 7.28 48.34
N SER A 49 -9.15 7.60 48.61
CA SER A 49 -9.88 7.08 49.79
C SER A 49 -10.06 5.57 49.79
N VAL A 50 -9.90 4.92 48.63
CA VAL A 50 -10.10 3.47 48.46
C VAL A 50 -9.11 2.65 49.31
N ASN A 51 -7.90 3.17 49.53
CA ASN A 51 -6.87 2.51 50.35
C ASN A 51 -7.05 2.75 51.86
N LEU A 52 -8.06 3.54 52.25
CA LEU A 52 -8.39 3.89 53.63
C LEU A 52 -9.84 3.49 53.90
N GLU A 53 -10.72 4.48 54.07
CA GLU A 53 -12.16 4.32 54.17
C GLU A 53 -12.78 4.91 52.89
N PRO A 54 -13.29 4.06 51.97
CA PRO A 54 -13.80 4.52 50.69
C PRO A 54 -14.96 5.50 50.88
N SER A 55 -14.85 6.69 50.29
CA SER A 55 -15.96 7.64 50.26
C SER A 55 -17.18 7.09 49.52
N LYS A 56 -18.37 7.66 49.72
CA LYS A 56 -19.59 7.22 49.03
C LYS A 56 -19.42 7.15 47.50
N LEU A 57 -18.77 8.14 46.88
CA LEU A 57 -18.50 8.11 45.44
C LEU A 57 -17.53 6.98 45.05
N ALA A 58 -16.50 6.71 45.86
CA ALA A 58 -15.61 5.57 45.62
C ALA A 58 -16.35 4.24 45.72
N GLN A 59 -17.28 4.10 46.68
CA GLN A 59 -18.14 2.92 46.82
C GLN A 59 -19.02 2.73 45.57
N ILE A 60 -19.69 3.77 45.10
CA ILE A 60 -20.53 3.72 43.88
C ILE A 60 -19.70 3.29 42.66
N LEU A 61 -18.48 3.82 42.51
CA LEU A 61 -17.58 3.42 41.42
C LEU A 61 -17.20 1.93 41.52
N MET A 62 -16.88 1.44 42.72
CA MET A 62 -16.56 0.02 42.92
C MET A 62 -17.76 -0.89 42.66
N GLU A 63 -18.95 -0.51 43.12
CA GLU A 63 -20.22 -1.20 42.85
C GLU A 63 -20.57 -1.23 41.36
N SER A 64 -20.13 -0.22 40.60
CA SER A 64 -20.30 -0.13 39.14
C SER A 64 -19.28 -1.00 38.37
N GLY A 65 -18.45 -1.78 39.07
CA GLY A 65 -17.52 -2.75 38.47
C GLY A 65 -16.07 -2.26 38.33
N PHE A 66 -15.72 -1.10 38.90
CA PHE A 66 -14.34 -0.62 38.87
C PHE A 66 -13.52 -1.13 40.06
N GLU A 67 -12.43 -1.83 39.78
CA GLU A 67 -11.53 -2.33 40.83
C GLU A 67 -10.78 -1.20 41.53
N ALA A 68 -10.59 -1.35 42.84
CA ALA A 68 -9.88 -0.40 43.69
C ALA A 68 -8.51 0.04 43.13
N VAL A 69 -7.75 -0.90 42.56
CA VAL A 69 -6.44 -0.65 41.96
C VAL A 69 -6.57 0.33 40.79
N ASN A 70 -7.55 0.13 39.91
CA ASN A 70 -7.78 0.97 38.74
C ASN A 70 -8.08 2.43 39.11
N LEU A 71 -8.83 2.66 40.19
CA LEU A 71 -9.18 4.02 40.65
C LEU A 71 -7.93 4.85 40.97
N THR A 72 -6.91 4.24 41.58
CA THR A 72 -5.68 4.95 41.97
C THR A 72 -4.81 5.34 40.77
N GLU A 73 -4.91 4.60 39.66
CA GLU A 73 -4.14 4.84 38.43
C GLU A 73 -4.73 5.95 37.56
N TRP A 74 -6.02 6.28 37.71
CA TRP A 74 -6.71 7.28 36.88
C TRP A 74 -6.13 8.69 36.97
N ARG A 75 -5.36 8.99 38.02
CA ARG A 75 -4.60 10.24 38.12
C ARG A 75 -3.58 10.40 36.98
N THR A 76 -3.04 9.29 36.48
CA THR A 76 -2.02 9.26 35.42
C THR A 76 -2.59 8.83 34.08
N ILE A 77 -3.45 7.81 34.06
CA ILE A 77 -3.93 7.23 32.79
C ILE A 77 -5.18 7.92 32.24
N GLY A 78 -5.88 8.70 33.07
CA GLY A 78 -7.18 9.32 32.77
C GLY A 78 -8.36 8.55 33.38
N ILE A 79 -9.49 9.24 33.51
CA ILE A 79 -10.75 8.68 34.01
C ILE A 79 -11.57 8.18 32.81
N PRO A 80 -12.00 6.91 32.77
CA PRO A 80 -12.86 6.37 31.71
C PRO A 80 -14.20 7.09 31.61
N ASP A 81 -14.76 7.19 30.41
CA ASP A 81 -16.05 7.81 30.11
C ASP A 81 -17.22 7.34 30.99
N MET A 82 -17.32 6.02 31.25
CA MET A 82 -18.34 5.46 32.11
C MET A 82 -18.17 5.93 33.57
N ALA A 83 -16.93 6.05 34.05
CA ALA A 83 -16.65 6.60 35.37
C ALA A 83 -16.92 8.12 35.43
N ILE A 84 -16.64 8.86 34.34
CA ILE A 84 -17.01 10.27 34.23
C ILE A 84 -18.52 10.45 34.38
N ALA A 85 -19.33 9.62 33.73
CA ALA A 85 -20.79 9.67 33.84
C ALA A 85 -21.25 9.51 35.30
N ILE A 86 -20.70 8.52 36.02
CA ILE A 86 -21.00 8.26 37.44
C ILE A 86 -20.58 9.44 38.33
N ILE A 87 -19.37 9.98 38.12
CA ILE A 87 -18.88 11.13 38.90
C ILE A 87 -19.78 12.35 38.69
N LEU A 88 -20.20 12.61 37.45
CA LEU A 88 -21.10 13.71 37.14
C LEU A 88 -22.47 13.52 37.78
N GLU A 89 -23.04 12.32 37.72
CA GLU A 89 -24.32 12.01 38.34
C GLU A 89 -24.27 12.18 39.86
N TYR A 90 -23.19 11.69 40.49
CA TYR A 90 -22.97 11.86 41.93
C TYR A 90 -22.94 13.34 42.33
N TYR A 91 -22.14 14.17 41.65
CA TYR A 91 -22.11 15.61 41.95
C TYR A 91 -23.37 16.36 41.47
N ALA A 92 -24.22 15.76 40.63
CA ALA A 92 -25.49 16.36 40.26
C ALA A 92 -26.58 16.13 41.33
N TYR A 93 -26.60 14.95 41.95
CA TYR A 93 -27.76 14.49 42.75
C TYR A 93 -27.42 13.86 44.10
N GLU A 94 -26.26 13.24 44.29
CA GLU A 94 -25.98 12.39 45.46
C GLU A 94 -24.95 12.93 46.44
N ALA A 95 -24.17 13.94 46.06
CA ALA A 95 -23.14 14.56 46.89
C ALA A 95 -23.70 15.45 48.04
N GLY A 96 -25.02 15.43 48.27
CA GLY A 96 -25.69 16.21 49.30
C GLY A 96 -25.44 17.73 49.15
N ARG A 97 -24.86 18.36 50.19
CA ARG A 97 -24.51 19.79 50.15
C ARG A 97 -23.43 20.14 49.11
N TYR A 98 -22.70 19.14 48.62
CA TYR A 98 -21.66 19.32 47.61
C TYR A 98 -22.16 19.11 46.18
N CYS A 99 -23.47 18.91 45.99
CA CYS A 99 -24.04 18.87 44.65
C CYS A 99 -23.85 20.21 43.94
N THR A 100 -23.46 20.17 42.66
CA THR A 100 -23.19 21.37 41.87
C THR A 100 -24.28 21.58 40.82
N LYS A 101 -24.63 22.85 40.59
CA LYS A 101 -25.55 23.23 39.49
C LYS A 101 -24.96 22.88 38.13
N GLN A 102 -23.63 22.93 38.03
CA GLN A 102 -22.90 22.64 36.81
C GLN A 102 -23.00 21.16 36.42
N ALA A 103 -22.68 20.23 37.34
CA ALA A 103 -22.79 18.80 37.08
C ALA A 103 -24.21 18.44 36.62
N ARG A 104 -25.24 18.99 37.27
CA ARG A 104 -26.63 18.78 36.87
C ARG A 104 -26.93 19.25 35.46
N LEU A 105 -26.41 20.42 35.06
CA LEU A 105 -26.64 20.95 33.73
C LEU A 105 -25.84 20.15 32.68
N VAL A 106 -24.63 19.71 32.99
CA VAL A 106 -23.83 18.82 32.14
C VAL A 106 -24.52 17.46 31.93
N CYS A 107 -24.99 16.80 33.00
CA CYS A 107 -25.76 15.56 32.89
C CYS A 107 -26.99 15.71 31.99
N ARG A 108 -27.74 16.81 32.14
CA ARG A 108 -28.92 17.08 31.27
C ARG A 108 -28.52 17.27 29.82
N SER A 109 -27.43 17.99 29.56
CA SER A 109 -26.89 18.18 28.21
C SER A 109 -26.46 16.85 27.59
N PHE A 110 -25.71 16.01 28.32
CA PHE A 110 -25.31 14.70 27.84
C PHE A 110 -26.49 13.76 27.61
N ASN A 111 -27.50 13.73 28.48
CA ASN A 111 -28.71 12.96 28.24
C ASN A 111 -29.42 13.40 26.96
N THR A 112 -29.51 14.71 26.72
CA THR A 112 -30.12 15.26 25.51
C THR A 112 -29.31 14.89 24.25
N ILE A 113 -27.99 15.00 24.32
CA ILE A 113 -27.08 14.64 23.22
C ILE A 113 -27.14 13.14 22.95
N GLY A 114 -27.13 12.30 23.99
CA GLY A 114 -27.20 10.85 23.89
C GLY A 114 -28.51 10.38 23.26
N ILE A 115 -29.66 10.91 23.70
CA ILE A 115 -30.96 10.64 23.08
C ILE A 115 -30.96 11.04 21.61
N ARG A 116 -30.44 12.22 21.29
CA ARG A 116 -30.35 12.71 19.91
C ARG A 116 -29.46 11.80 19.05
N ALA A 117 -28.27 11.45 19.54
CA ALA A 117 -27.32 10.59 18.85
C ALA A 117 -27.91 9.20 18.60
N TRP A 118 -28.59 8.63 19.60
CA TRP A 118 -29.29 7.35 19.46
C TRP A 118 -30.40 7.41 18.40
N ILE A 119 -31.25 8.45 18.39
CA ILE A 119 -32.28 8.62 17.36
C ILE A 119 -31.64 8.75 15.96
N GLN A 120 -30.57 9.53 15.85
CA GLN A 120 -29.85 9.73 14.59
C GLN A 120 -29.27 8.41 14.06
N ASP A 121 -28.63 7.61 14.93
CA ASP A 121 -28.16 6.26 14.60
C ASP A 121 -29.30 5.37 14.09
N LYS A 122 -30.42 5.29 14.82
CA LYS A 122 -31.56 4.44 14.45
C LYS A 122 -32.25 4.84 13.15
N LEU A 123 -32.17 6.11 12.79
CA LEU A 123 -32.75 6.62 11.55
C LEU A 123 -31.74 6.71 10.40
N GLY A 124 -30.49 6.27 10.60
CA GLY A 124 -29.43 6.37 9.59
C GLY A 124 -29.10 7.82 9.22
N TRP A 125 -29.36 8.77 10.11
CA TRP A 125 -29.07 10.18 9.86
C TRP A 125 -27.57 10.43 9.98
N THR A 126 -26.95 10.91 8.91
CA THR A 126 -25.55 11.35 8.90
C THR A 126 -25.47 12.87 8.89
N LYS A 127 -24.60 13.44 9.73
CA LYS A 127 -24.36 14.89 9.73
C LYS A 127 -23.88 15.32 8.33
N PRO A 128 -24.55 16.28 7.64
CA PRO A 128 -24.06 16.78 6.38
C PRO A 128 -22.68 17.41 6.60
N VAL A 129 -21.71 17.02 5.78
CA VAL A 129 -20.33 17.53 5.84
C VAL A 129 -20.37 19.04 5.63
N THR A 130 -20.37 19.80 6.71
CA THR A 130 -20.31 21.25 6.69
C THR A 130 -19.08 21.67 7.47
N ASP A 131 -17.93 21.58 6.82
CA ASP A 131 -16.72 22.31 7.21
C ASP A 131 -15.88 22.53 5.95
N ASN A 132 -15.99 23.74 5.37
CA ASN A 132 -15.35 24.17 4.12
C ASN A 132 -13.82 24.26 4.18
N LYS A 133 -13.17 23.65 5.18
CA LYS A 133 -11.71 23.57 5.31
C LYS A 133 -11.13 22.22 4.88
N THR A 134 -11.88 21.13 5.03
CA THR A 134 -11.46 19.78 4.60
C THR A 134 -11.85 19.46 3.16
N GLY A 135 -12.94 20.05 2.64
CA GLY A 135 -13.28 19.94 1.21
C GLY A 135 -12.24 20.60 0.30
N MET A 136 -11.67 21.73 0.73
CA MET A 136 -10.61 22.42 -0.01
C MET A 136 -9.34 21.57 -0.11
N THR A 137 -8.95 20.86 0.95
CA THR A 137 -7.76 20.00 0.95
C THR A 137 -7.98 18.70 0.17
N GLN A 138 -9.17 18.08 0.23
CA GLN A 138 -9.44 16.89 -0.59
C GLN A 138 -9.50 17.22 -2.10
N ILE A 139 -10.11 18.34 -2.50
CA ILE A 139 -10.13 18.77 -3.90
C ILE A 139 -8.72 19.17 -4.36
N GLN A 140 -7.95 19.87 -3.53
CA GLN A 140 -6.55 20.19 -3.84
C GLN A 140 -5.68 18.92 -3.95
N LEU A 141 -5.89 17.94 -3.08
CA LEU A 141 -5.21 16.65 -3.16
C LEU A 141 -5.59 15.90 -4.44
N LEU A 142 -6.87 15.87 -4.80
CA LEU A 142 -7.32 15.25 -6.05
C LEU A 142 -6.72 15.95 -7.28
N ALA A 143 -6.64 17.28 -7.27
CA ALA A 143 -6.01 18.04 -8.33
C ALA A 143 -4.50 17.77 -8.43
N ALA A 144 -3.80 17.67 -7.29
CA ALA A 144 -2.39 17.30 -7.24
C ALA A 144 -2.14 15.88 -7.77
N LEU A 145 -3.00 14.93 -7.40
CA LEU A 145 -2.94 13.56 -7.91
C LEU A 145 -3.19 13.50 -9.41
N ALA A 146 -4.19 14.22 -9.92
CA ALA A 146 -4.48 14.30 -11.35
C ALA A 146 -3.29 14.87 -12.14
N LYS A 147 -2.64 15.92 -11.60
CA LYS A 147 -1.43 16.51 -12.21
C LYS A 147 -0.27 15.52 -12.22
N HIS A 148 -0.01 14.84 -11.10
CA HIS A 148 1.05 13.84 -11.01
C HIS A 148 0.82 12.67 -11.98
N LEU A 149 -0.43 12.20 -12.13
CA LEU A 149 -0.77 11.16 -13.09
C LEU A 149 -0.55 11.61 -14.54
N ALA A 150 -0.93 12.84 -14.88
CA ALA A 150 -0.68 13.40 -16.22
C ALA A 150 0.83 13.51 -16.52
N GLU A 151 1.64 13.92 -15.53
CA GLU A 151 3.10 13.97 -15.66
C GLU A 151 3.71 12.58 -15.84
N GLN A 152 3.22 11.58 -15.09
CA GLN A 152 3.65 10.18 -15.25
C GLN A 152 3.32 9.61 -16.63
N GLU A 153 2.14 9.89 -17.15
CA GLU A 153 1.73 9.44 -18.50
C GLU A 153 2.65 10.01 -19.58
N GLN A 154 2.99 11.30 -19.51
CA GLN A 154 3.94 11.93 -20.42
C GLN A 154 5.32 11.29 -20.32
N HIS A 155 5.79 11.00 -19.11
CA HIS A 155 7.10 10.39 -18.89
C HIS A 155 7.17 8.95 -19.44
N LEU A 156 6.07 8.19 -19.32
CA LEU A 156 5.94 6.85 -19.91
C LEU A 156 5.97 6.89 -21.43
N LEU A 157 5.23 7.83 -22.05
CA LEU A 157 5.23 8.00 -23.50
C LEU A 157 6.63 8.36 -24.03
N GLN A 158 7.35 9.25 -23.35
CA GLN A 158 8.71 9.61 -23.73
C GLN A 158 9.67 8.41 -23.60
N GLN A 159 9.54 7.61 -22.55
CA GLN A 159 10.35 6.41 -22.38
C GLN A 159 10.07 5.38 -23.48
N GLN A 160 8.81 5.20 -23.88
CA GLN A 160 8.43 4.30 -24.97
C GLN A 160 9.02 4.77 -26.31
N GLN A 161 9.00 6.07 -26.59
CA GLN A 161 9.63 6.62 -27.78
C GLN A 161 11.15 6.37 -27.79
N GLN A 162 11.82 6.61 -26.66
CA GLN A 162 13.25 6.33 -26.52
C GLN A 162 13.56 4.84 -26.71
N GLN A 163 12.77 3.94 -26.14
CA GLN A 163 12.92 2.50 -26.35
C GLN A 163 12.79 2.11 -27.81
N THR A 164 11.80 2.68 -28.51
CA THR A 164 11.57 2.43 -29.93
C THR A 164 12.76 2.91 -30.77
N GLU A 165 13.30 4.09 -30.46
CA GLU A 165 14.48 4.61 -31.12
C GLU A 165 15.73 3.76 -30.85
N ILE A 166 15.95 3.34 -29.61
CA ILE A 166 17.06 2.46 -29.23
C ILE A 166 16.96 1.13 -29.96
N LEU A 167 15.78 0.50 -30.02
CA LEU A 167 15.56 -0.74 -30.76
C LEU A 167 15.88 -0.58 -32.25
N HIS A 168 15.48 0.54 -32.86
CA HIS A 168 15.81 0.83 -34.25
C HIS A 168 17.32 0.96 -34.47
N ARG A 169 18.02 1.68 -33.58
CA ARG A 169 19.49 1.83 -33.64
C ARG A 169 20.20 0.49 -33.41
N LEU A 170 19.74 -0.31 -32.45
CA LEU A 170 20.29 -1.65 -32.18
C LEU A 170 20.17 -2.54 -33.42
N LYS A 171 19.00 -2.57 -34.06
CA LYS A 171 18.80 -3.36 -35.29
C LYS A 171 19.75 -2.93 -36.41
N ALA A 172 20.00 -1.63 -36.58
CA ALA A 172 20.96 -1.15 -37.57
C ALA A 172 22.39 -1.58 -37.22
N VAL A 173 22.76 -1.54 -35.95
CA VAL A 173 24.07 -2.01 -35.47
C VAL A 173 24.23 -3.51 -35.65
N GLU A 174 23.20 -4.32 -35.38
CA GLU A 174 23.21 -5.77 -35.61
C GLU A 174 23.45 -6.10 -37.09
N VAL A 175 22.75 -5.42 -38.00
CA VAL A 175 22.93 -5.62 -39.45
C VAL A 175 24.35 -5.26 -39.90
N GLU A 176 24.93 -4.19 -39.38
CA GLU A 176 26.32 -3.81 -39.69
C GLU A 176 27.34 -4.76 -39.05
N GLN A 177 27.10 -5.24 -37.82
CA GLN A 177 27.96 -6.25 -37.18
C GLN A 177 27.94 -7.56 -37.97
N ASP A 178 26.79 -8.03 -38.44
CA ASP A 178 26.70 -9.24 -39.26
C ASP A 178 27.48 -9.11 -40.58
N ARG A 179 27.44 -7.94 -41.21
CA ARG A 179 28.22 -7.63 -42.42
C ARG A 179 29.73 -7.67 -42.17
N VAL A 180 30.18 -7.14 -41.02
CA VAL A 180 31.60 -7.10 -40.65
C VAL A 180 32.11 -8.47 -40.19
N ASN A 181 31.34 -9.19 -39.37
CA ASN A 181 31.73 -10.49 -38.82
C ASN A 181 31.62 -11.62 -39.84
N THR A 182 30.75 -11.47 -40.85
CA THR A 182 30.54 -12.48 -41.89
C THR A 182 30.59 -11.88 -43.31
N PRO A 183 31.73 -11.32 -43.75
CA PRO A 183 31.82 -10.59 -45.03
C PRO A 183 31.48 -11.42 -46.28
N CYS A 184 31.61 -12.75 -46.17
CA CYS A 184 31.35 -13.71 -47.24
C CYS A 184 30.10 -14.59 -47.02
N GLY A 185 29.23 -14.20 -46.08
CA GLY A 185 28.00 -14.92 -45.72
C GLY A 185 28.24 -16.14 -44.83
N HIS A 186 27.20 -16.61 -44.14
CA HIS A 186 27.33 -17.75 -43.23
C HIS A 186 27.69 -19.02 -43.99
N LYS A 187 28.68 -19.76 -43.48
CA LYS A 187 29.11 -21.05 -44.02
C LYS A 187 28.78 -22.16 -43.03
N TYR A 188 28.19 -23.23 -43.54
CA TYR A 188 27.77 -24.37 -42.73
C TYR A 188 28.32 -25.68 -43.30
N SER A 189 28.48 -26.69 -42.46
CA SER A 189 28.64 -28.06 -42.95
C SER A 189 27.30 -28.59 -43.43
N VAL A 190 27.31 -29.62 -44.29
CA VAL A 190 26.06 -30.24 -44.80
C VAL A 190 25.17 -30.75 -43.66
N VAL A 191 25.76 -31.33 -42.62
CA VAL A 191 25.04 -31.82 -41.44
C VAL A 191 24.57 -30.65 -40.56
N GLY A 192 25.42 -29.63 -40.36
CA GLY A 192 25.05 -28.43 -39.61
C GLY A 192 23.87 -27.69 -40.23
N PHE A 193 23.84 -27.57 -41.56
CA PHE A 193 22.72 -26.97 -42.28
C PHE A 193 21.46 -27.84 -42.25
N ALA A 194 21.57 -29.17 -42.39
CA ALA A 194 20.42 -30.07 -42.25
C ALA A 194 19.78 -29.94 -40.86
N ASN A 195 20.59 -29.91 -39.80
CA ASN A 195 20.11 -29.72 -38.43
C ASN A 195 19.45 -28.35 -38.23
N LEU A 196 20.01 -27.27 -38.81
CA LEU A 196 19.41 -25.93 -38.78
C LEU A 196 18.03 -25.89 -39.45
N GLN A 197 17.83 -26.70 -40.48
CA GLN A 197 16.55 -26.85 -41.18
C GLN A 197 15.64 -27.91 -40.54
N GLY A 198 16.05 -28.53 -39.42
CA GLY A 198 15.30 -29.59 -38.73
C GLY A 198 15.21 -30.90 -39.52
N LEU A 199 16.13 -31.15 -40.45
CA LEU A 199 16.16 -32.34 -41.30
C LEU A 199 17.14 -33.39 -40.76
N GLU A 200 16.67 -34.63 -40.59
CA GLU A 200 17.55 -35.77 -40.34
C GLU A 200 18.08 -36.33 -41.67
N ILE A 201 19.42 -36.40 -41.80
CA ILE A 201 20.07 -36.96 -42.98
C ILE A 201 21.01 -38.09 -42.59
N SER A 202 21.05 -39.15 -43.41
CA SER A 202 22.00 -40.24 -43.21
C SER A 202 23.43 -39.84 -43.57
N VAL A 203 24.42 -40.57 -43.03
CA VAL A 203 25.85 -40.34 -43.33
C VAL A 203 26.14 -40.44 -44.84
N LYS A 204 25.45 -41.37 -45.54
CA LYS A 204 25.60 -41.57 -46.99
C LYS A 204 25.03 -40.41 -47.80
N GLU A 205 23.90 -39.85 -47.38
CA GLU A 205 23.29 -38.68 -48.00
C GLU A 205 24.12 -37.43 -47.75
N ALA A 206 24.62 -37.24 -46.52
CA ALA A 206 25.53 -36.15 -46.17
C ALA A 206 26.78 -36.17 -47.05
N GLY A 207 27.40 -37.34 -47.26
CA GLY A 207 28.56 -37.49 -48.15
C GLY A 207 28.24 -37.22 -49.63
N THR A 208 27.03 -37.53 -50.08
CA THR A 208 26.61 -37.29 -51.48
C THR A 208 26.30 -35.81 -51.71
N LYS A 209 25.58 -35.17 -50.79
CA LYS A 209 25.30 -33.74 -50.81
C LYS A 209 26.59 -32.91 -50.64
N GLY A 210 27.53 -33.35 -49.79
CA GLY A 210 28.84 -32.69 -49.65
C GLY A 210 29.69 -32.73 -50.93
N ARG A 211 29.65 -33.83 -51.69
CA ARG A 211 30.29 -33.91 -53.02
C ARG A 211 29.64 -32.96 -54.02
N LYS A 212 28.30 -32.89 -54.03
CA LYS A 212 27.55 -31.94 -54.89
C LYS A 212 27.87 -30.49 -54.53
N ALA A 213 27.84 -30.13 -53.24
CA ALA A 213 28.20 -28.80 -52.76
C ALA A 213 29.64 -28.42 -53.13
N SER A 214 30.58 -29.37 -53.00
CA SER A 214 31.97 -29.15 -53.41
C SER A 214 32.11 -28.93 -54.93
N ALA A 215 31.35 -29.66 -55.74
CA ALA A 215 31.36 -29.48 -57.19
C ALA A 215 30.76 -28.13 -57.58
N LEU A 216 29.68 -27.71 -56.93
CA LEU A 216 29.01 -26.44 -57.17
C LEU A 216 29.90 -25.25 -56.79
N CYS A 217 30.54 -25.28 -55.60
CA CYS A 217 31.51 -24.28 -55.20
C CYS A 217 32.68 -24.16 -56.19
N ARG A 218 33.25 -25.30 -56.64
CA ARG A 218 34.34 -25.28 -57.64
C ARG A 218 33.90 -24.68 -58.98
N LYS A 219 32.67 -24.99 -59.43
CA LYS A 219 32.10 -24.43 -60.66
C LYS A 219 31.89 -22.92 -60.56
N GLN A 220 31.54 -22.44 -59.37
CA GLN A 220 31.30 -21.02 -59.08
C GLN A 220 32.58 -20.27 -58.63
N GLY A 221 33.74 -20.94 -58.59
CA GLY A 221 35.00 -20.33 -58.16
C GLY A 221 35.07 -20.00 -56.66
N ILE A 222 34.22 -20.61 -55.84
CA ILE A 222 34.13 -20.36 -54.39
C ILE A 222 35.12 -21.26 -53.64
N GLU A 223 35.91 -20.68 -52.75
CA GLU A 223 36.82 -21.42 -51.87
C GLU A 223 36.07 -22.17 -50.76
N ILE A 224 36.41 -23.44 -50.58
CA ILE A 224 35.78 -24.34 -49.59
C ILE A 224 36.70 -24.45 -48.38
N GLU A 225 36.29 -23.88 -47.27
CA GLU A 225 36.97 -24.05 -45.98
C GLU A 225 36.70 -25.46 -45.42
N ARG A 226 37.62 -25.96 -44.58
CA ARG A 226 37.48 -27.27 -43.95
C ARG A 226 37.73 -27.18 -42.46
N ILE A 227 36.79 -27.73 -41.68
CA ILE A 227 36.91 -27.85 -40.24
C ILE A 227 37.09 -29.32 -39.85
N HIS A 228 37.73 -29.57 -38.72
CA HIS A 228 37.84 -30.90 -38.16
C HIS A 228 36.60 -31.22 -37.30
N ASP A 229 35.89 -32.27 -37.68
CA ASP A 229 34.78 -32.86 -36.96
C ASP A 229 35.24 -34.19 -36.31
N PRO A 230 35.08 -34.37 -34.99
CA PRO A 230 35.50 -35.59 -34.29
C PRO A 230 34.87 -36.89 -34.81
N ARG A 231 33.69 -36.82 -35.44
CA ARG A 231 32.96 -37.98 -35.97
C ARG A 231 33.30 -38.26 -37.43
N PHE A 232 33.55 -37.23 -38.23
CA PHE A 232 33.66 -37.34 -39.69
C PHE A 232 35.02 -36.90 -40.27
N GLY A 233 35.98 -36.50 -39.44
CA GLY A 233 37.29 -36.05 -39.89
C GLY A 233 37.24 -34.63 -40.47
N LYS A 234 37.84 -34.38 -41.64
CA LYS A 234 37.83 -33.03 -42.25
C LYS A 234 36.55 -32.81 -43.07
N VAL A 235 35.67 -31.93 -42.60
CA VAL A 235 34.38 -31.62 -43.23
C VAL A 235 34.43 -30.23 -43.87
N GLY A 236 33.85 -30.09 -45.06
CA GLY A 236 33.76 -28.81 -45.78
C GLY A 236 32.68 -27.89 -45.21
N LEU A 237 32.98 -26.59 -45.18
CA LEU A 237 32.02 -25.51 -44.91
C LEU A 237 31.66 -24.84 -46.22
N TYR A 238 30.36 -24.73 -46.48
CA TYR A 238 29.81 -24.21 -47.73
C TYR A 238 28.90 -23.02 -47.43
N PRO A 239 28.87 -22.00 -48.32
CA PRO A 239 27.91 -20.91 -48.19
C PRO A 239 26.47 -21.42 -48.13
N GLU A 240 25.63 -20.73 -47.37
CA GLU A 240 24.21 -21.07 -47.23
C GLU A 240 23.49 -21.20 -48.58
N SER A 241 23.75 -20.30 -49.54
CA SER A 241 23.16 -20.34 -50.89
C SER A 241 23.44 -21.65 -51.64
N VAL A 242 24.67 -22.16 -51.55
CA VAL A 242 25.09 -23.43 -52.15
C VAL A 242 24.39 -24.61 -51.49
N LEU A 243 24.20 -24.55 -50.18
CA LEU A 243 23.52 -25.62 -49.44
C LEU A 243 22.02 -25.65 -49.73
N ILE A 244 21.35 -24.49 -49.80
CA ILE A 244 19.94 -24.40 -50.22
C ILE A 244 19.76 -25.06 -51.59
N GLU A 245 20.63 -24.78 -52.56
CA GLU A 245 20.55 -25.36 -53.92
C GLU A 245 20.75 -26.89 -53.91
N VAL A 246 21.72 -27.38 -53.12
CA VAL A 246 22.03 -28.82 -53.00
C VAL A 246 20.94 -29.61 -52.25
N PHE A 247 20.27 -28.97 -51.30
CA PHE A 247 19.15 -29.58 -50.57
C PHE A 247 17.85 -29.55 -51.39
N SER A 248 17.67 -28.54 -52.24
CA SER A 248 16.50 -28.43 -53.14
C SER A 248 16.55 -29.39 -54.34
N THR A 249 17.75 -29.69 -54.88
CA THR A 249 17.95 -30.55 -56.07
C THR A 249 17.85 -32.06 -55.82
N GLY A 250 17.13 -32.50 -54.78
CA GLY A 250 16.99 -33.91 -54.40
C GLY A 250 15.60 -34.34 -53.94
N GLN A 251 14.55 -33.53 -54.19
CA GLN A 251 13.15 -33.90 -53.93
C GLN A 251 12.38 -34.38 -55.19
N ASN A 252 13.08 -34.72 -56.28
CA ASN A 252 12.50 -35.37 -57.47
C ASN A 252 13.02 -36.80 -57.61
#